data_AF-A0A926ACC6-F1
#
_entry.id   AF-A0A926ACC6-F1
#
_cell.length_a   1.000
_cell.length_b   1.000
_cell.length_c   1.000
_cell.angle_alpha   90.00
_cell.angle_beta   90.00
_cell.angle_gamma   90.00
#
_symmetry.space_group_name_H-M   'P 1'
#
loop_
_entity.id
_entity.type
_entity.pdbx_description
1 polymer ?
#
loop_
_entity_poly.entity_id
_entity_poly.type
_entity_poly.pdbx_seq_one_letter_code
_entity_poly.pdbx_strand_id
1 'polypeptide(L)'
;MRMWHRLGIIGLLALLSITLLVGSGALAQPDDGRINYNHGDLIMALYALQLPDGTPYIQGYCINRRGRGLPRLVVSQADVDAAVAKEDDRISKSNKSKERRNALVKRARGCKAVFYVLSNGQYQVNLGPDNEGKTWVVVFDGFAADNVRLDFFNIYGTQG
;
A
#
# COMPACT_ATOMS: atom_id res chain seq x y z
N MET A 1 41.29 27.73 -74.45
CA MET A 1 42.04 27.96 -73.18
C MET A 1 41.07 28.47 -72.13
N ARG A 2 41.17 27.98 -70.87
CA ARG A 2 40.27 28.17 -69.69
C ARG A 2 39.02 27.26 -69.74
N MET A 3 38.89 26.11 -69.07
CA MET A 3 39.42 25.53 -67.82
C MET A 3 38.74 26.12 -66.55
N TRP A 4 38.33 25.21 -65.64
CA TRP A 4 37.83 25.38 -64.25
C TRP A 4 36.32 25.74 -64.12
N HIS A 5 35.48 25.18 -63.23
CA HIS A 5 35.71 24.40 -62.00
C HIS A 5 34.46 23.62 -61.54
N ARG A 6 34.68 22.48 -60.86
CA ARG A 6 33.66 21.66 -60.18
C ARG A 6 33.23 22.33 -58.87
N LEU A 7 31.96 22.26 -58.50
CA LEU A 7 31.48 22.49 -57.14
C LEU A 7 30.47 21.39 -56.78
N GLY A 8 30.95 20.43 -55.99
CA GLY A 8 30.12 19.42 -55.35
C GLY A 8 29.56 19.99 -54.04
N ILE A 9 28.25 19.86 -53.84
CA ILE A 9 27.60 20.15 -52.57
C ILE A 9 27.35 18.81 -51.88
N ILE A 10 28.16 18.51 -50.87
CA ILE A 10 27.94 17.41 -49.94
C ILE A 10 26.90 17.89 -48.93
N GLY A 11 25.66 17.42 -49.09
CA GLY A 11 24.59 17.65 -48.13
C GLY A 11 24.81 16.78 -46.89
N LEU A 12 25.25 17.40 -45.80
CA LEU A 12 25.40 16.76 -44.49
C LEU A 12 24.00 16.64 -43.85
N LEU A 13 23.41 15.44 -43.92
CA LEU A 13 22.15 15.13 -43.24
C LEU A 13 22.43 14.93 -41.75
N ALA A 14 22.13 15.93 -40.92
CA ALA A 14 22.20 15.81 -39.46
C ALA A 14 20.95 15.08 -38.96
N LEU A 15 21.09 13.79 -38.65
CA LEU A 15 20.09 12.99 -37.94
C LEU A 15 20.01 13.45 -36.48
N LEU A 16 19.04 14.31 -36.19
CA LEU A 16 18.69 14.71 -34.83
C LEU A 16 18.02 13.51 -34.13
N SER A 17 18.81 12.69 -33.44
CA SER A 17 18.30 11.62 -32.61
C SER A 17 17.75 12.22 -31.31
N ILE A 18 16.42 12.32 -31.21
CA ILE A 18 15.75 12.66 -29.96
C ILE A 18 15.73 11.40 -29.10
N THR A 19 16.68 11.31 -28.17
CA THR A 19 16.66 10.29 -27.12
C THR A 19 15.59 10.67 -26.11
N LEU A 20 14.41 10.06 -26.20
CA LEU A 20 13.38 10.17 -25.16
C LEU A 20 13.87 9.41 -23.93
N LEU A 21 14.40 10.14 -22.94
CA LEU A 21 14.75 9.59 -21.64
C LEU A 21 13.43 9.35 -20.88
N VAL A 22 12.83 8.17 -21.02
CA VAL A 22 11.69 7.77 -20.19
C VAL A 22 12.23 7.43 -18.80
N GLY A 23 12.47 8.45 -18.00
CA GLY A 23 12.75 8.28 -16.58
C GLY A 23 11.51 7.65 -15.94
N SER A 24 11.64 6.41 -15.47
CA SER A 24 10.64 5.79 -14.60
C SER A 24 10.69 6.47 -13.23
N GLY A 25 10.20 7.71 -13.17
CA GLY A 25 10.07 8.46 -11.94
C GLY A 25 8.96 7.83 -11.13
N ALA A 26 9.32 7.19 -10.01
CA ALA A 26 8.33 6.91 -8.98
C ALA A 26 7.61 8.22 -8.65
N LEU A 27 6.28 8.23 -8.73
CA LEU A 27 5.50 9.40 -8.33
C LEU A 27 5.86 9.72 -6.88
N ALA A 28 6.29 10.96 -6.63
CA ALA A 28 6.58 11.41 -5.28
C ALA A 28 5.33 11.19 -4.41
N GLN A 29 5.53 10.53 -3.27
CA GLN A 29 4.48 10.38 -2.28
C GLN A 29 4.03 11.78 -1.82
N PRO A 30 2.72 12.08 -1.80
CA PRO A 30 2.24 13.35 -1.29
C PRO A 30 2.62 13.47 0.18
N ASP A 31 2.98 14.69 0.57
CA ASP A 31 3.29 15.03 1.97
C ASP A 31 2.00 15.18 2.79
N ASP A 32 1.22 14.10 2.82
CA ASP A 32 0.01 14.00 3.65
C ASP A 32 0.12 12.92 4.73
N GLY A 33 1.23 12.18 4.77
CA GLY A 33 1.48 11.15 5.79
C GLY A 33 0.69 9.85 5.60
N ARG A 34 0.08 9.63 4.42
CA ARG A 34 -0.57 8.34 4.12
C ARG A 34 0.45 7.21 4.04
N ILE A 35 0.16 6.12 4.75
CA ILE A 35 0.97 4.88 4.73
C ILE A 35 0.84 4.16 3.37
N ASN A 36 -0.34 4.21 2.74
CA ASN A 36 -0.69 3.36 1.59
C ASN A 36 -0.92 4.15 0.28
N TYR A 37 -0.14 5.20 0.04
CA TYR A 37 -0.28 6.03 -1.16
C TYR A 37 -0.26 5.18 -2.46
N ASN A 38 -1.23 5.42 -3.35
CA ASN A 38 -1.46 4.67 -4.59
C ASN A 38 -1.71 3.15 -4.42
N HIS A 39 -1.90 2.64 -3.20
CA HIS A 39 -2.10 1.21 -2.93
C HIS A 39 -3.36 1.00 -2.08
N GLY A 40 -4.50 0.99 -2.76
CA GLY A 40 -5.82 0.87 -2.12
C GLY A 40 -6.26 2.12 -1.35
N ASP A 41 -5.56 3.25 -1.52
CA ASP A 41 -5.92 4.54 -0.89
C ASP A 41 -7.27 5.08 -1.36
N LEU A 42 -7.74 4.69 -2.55
CA LEU A 42 -9.11 4.94 -3.02
C LEU A 42 -10.19 4.07 -2.32
N ILE A 43 -9.80 3.05 -1.56
CA ILE A 43 -10.70 2.25 -0.70
C ILE A 43 -10.64 2.82 0.72
N MET A 44 -9.43 2.95 1.26
CA MET A 44 -9.17 3.53 2.57
C MET A 44 -7.79 4.18 2.60
N ALA A 45 -7.73 5.43 3.03
CA ALA A 45 -6.48 6.10 3.38
C ALA A 45 -6.08 5.74 4.83
N LEU A 46 -4.85 5.29 5.02
CA LEU A 46 -4.29 4.87 6.30
C LEU A 46 -3.25 5.86 6.80
N TYR A 47 -3.30 6.19 8.10
CA TYR A 47 -2.38 7.11 8.77
C TYR A 47 -1.92 6.52 10.09
N ALA A 48 -0.63 6.68 10.38
CA ALA A 48 -0.04 6.47 11.71
C ALA A 48 -0.11 7.80 12.45
N LEU A 49 -0.87 7.85 13.54
CA LEU A 49 -1.13 9.07 14.29
C LEU A 49 -0.80 8.87 15.78
N GLN A 50 -0.75 9.98 16.51
CA GLN A 50 -0.61 9.99 17.96
C GLN A 50 -1.70 10.87 18.58
N LEU A 51 -2.19 10.45 19.75
CA LEU A 51 -3.04 11.28 20.59
C LEU A 51 -2.20 12.41 21.25
N PRO A 52 -2.83 13.43 21.85
CA PRO A 52 -2.10 14.51 22.52
C PRO A 52 -1.16 14.06 23.66
N ASP A 53 -1.41 12.88 24.23
CA ASP A 53 -0.57 12.25 25.26
C ASP A 53 0.58 11.39 24.68
N GLY A 54 0.75 11.38 23.36
CA GLY A 54 1.75 10.58 22.65
C GLY A 54 1.33 9.14 22.34
N THR A 55 0.14 8.70 22.78
CA THR A 55 -0.34 7.34 22.51
C THR A 55 -0.53 7.11 21.01
N PRO A 56 0.17 6.16 20.39
CA PRO A 56 0.10 5.97 18.95
C PRO A 56 -1.10 5.09 18.55
N TYR A 57 -1.66 5.34 17.37
CA TYR A 57 -2.80 4.58 16.82
C TYR A 57 -2.81 4.62 15.28
N ILE A 58 -3.45 3.62 14.66
CA ILE A 58 -3.72 3.64 13.22
C ILE A 58 -5.13 4.17 12.97
N GLN A 59 -5.23 5.20 12.13
CA GLN A 59 -6.49 5.76 11.66
C GLN A 59 -6.69 5.42 10.19
N GLY A 60 -7.83 4.81 9.88
CA GLY A 60 -8.29 4.55 8.52
C GLY A 60 -9.52 5.36 8.15
N TYR A 61 -9.47 6.01 7.00
CA TYR A 61 -10.59 6.75 6.41
C TYR A 61 -11.12 6.03 5.18
N CYS A 62 -12.32 5.46 5.25
CA CYS A 62 -12.98 4.87 4.07
C CYS A 62 -13.29 5.98 3.07
N ILE A 63 -12.81 5.86 1.83
CA ILE A 63 -13.08 6.83 0.78
C ILE A 63 -14.40 6.47 0.10
N ASN A 64 -15.34 7.42 0.10
CA ASN A 64 -16.62 7.21 -0.57
C ASN A 64 -16.56 7.61 -2.06
N ARG A 65 -17.66 7.41 -2.79
CA ARG A 65 -17.76 7.74 -4.23
C ARG A 65 -17.53 9.21 -4.58
N ARG A 66 -17.57 10.12 -3.61
CA ARG A 66 -17.28 11.55 -3.79
C ARG A 66 -15.83 11.90 -3.46
N GLY A 67 -14.97 10.90 -3.23
CA GLY A 67 -13.59 11.10 -2.79
C GLY A 67 -13.44 11.57 -1.34
N ARG A 68 -14.51 11.58 -0.54
CA ARG A 68 -14.44 12.01 0.87
C ARG A 68 -14.08 10.85 1.77
N GLY A 69 -13.04 11.02 2.59
CA GLY A 69 -12.67 10.10 3.66
C GLY A 69 -13.61 10.19 4.87
N LEU A 70 -14.09 9.05 5.34
CA LEU A 70 -14.87 8.91 6.57
C LEU A 70 -14.08 8.09 7.59
N PRO A 71 -13.91 8.54 8.85
CA PRO A 71 -13.15 7.80 9.86
C PRO A 71 -13.91 6.53 10.23
N ARG A 72 -13.40 5.36 9.83
CA ARG A 72 -14.12 4.08 9.94
C ARG A 72 -13.30 2.95 10.52
N LEU A 73 -12.00 3.18 10.73
CA LEU A 73 -11.09 2.27 11.40
C LEU A 73 -10.21 3.08 12.35
N VAL A 74 -10.16 2.68 13.61
CA VAL A 74 -9.23 3.18 14.62
C VAL A 74 -8.69 1.96 15.32
N VAL A 75 -7.37 1.77 15.33
CA VAL A 75 -6.72 0.64 15.99
C VAL A 75 -5.69 1.17 16.97
N SER A 76 -5.82 0.81 18.23
CA SER A 76 -4.87 1.12 19.30
C SER A 76 -4.08 -0.13 19.73
N GLN A 77 -3.05 0.06 20.56
CA GLN A 77 -2.32 -1.07 21.16
C GLN A 77 -3.25 -2.00 21.95
N ALA A 78 -4.22 -1.45 22.69
CA ALA A 78 -5.20 -2.25 23.43
C ALA A 78 -6.06 -3.15 22.52
N ASP A 79 -6.42 -2.68 21.31
CA ASP A 79 -7.14 -3.51 20.34
C ASP A 79 -6.26 -4.70 19.88
N VAL A 80 -4.97 -4.45 19.65
CA VAL A 80 -3.99 -5.49 19.26
C VAL A 80 -3.79 -6.50 20.38
N ASP A 81 -3.55 -6.05 21.61
CA ASP A 81 -3.35 -6.91 22.78
C ASP A 81 -4.56 -7.81 23.04
N ALA A 82 -5.77 -7.27 22.91
CA ALA A 82 -7.01 -8.04 23.04
C ALA A 82 -7.14 -9.13 21.96
N ALA A 83 -6.78 -8.83 20.71
CA ALA A 83 -6.81 -9.79 19.62
C ALA A 83 -5.76 -10.91 19.81
N VAL A 84 -4.57 -10.53 20.27
CA VAL A 84 -3.47 -11.41 20.63
C VAL A 84 -3.87 -12.37 21.76
N ALA A 85 -4.39 -11.85 22.87
CA ALA A 85 -4.78 -12.66 24.01
C ALA A 85 -5.86 -13.69 23.64
N LYS A 86 -6.81 -13.29 22.79
CA LYS A 86 -7.84 -14.18 22.25
C LYS A 86 -7.24 -15.29 21.38
N GLU A 87 -6.21 -14.99 20.60
CA GLU A 87 -5.51 -16.01 19.80
C GLU A 87 -4.75 -16.99 20.68
N ASP A 88 -4.04 -16.49 21.70
CA ASP A 88 -3.27 -17.32 22.63
C ASP A 88 -4.19 -18.24 23.45
N ASP A 89 -5.34 -17.75 23.91
CA ASP A 89 -6.38 -18.58 24.56
C ASP A 89 -6.93 -19.67 23.63
N ARG A 90 -7.10 -19.35 22.33
CA ARG A 90 -7.54 -20.33 21.34
C ARG A 90 -6.50 -21.43 21.12
N ILE A 91 -5.21 -21.06 21.09
CA ILE A 91 -4.12 -22.01 20.91
C ILE A 91 -3.95 -22.88 22.17
N SER A 92 -4.05 -22.32 23.36
CA SER A 92 -3.90 -23.07 24.62
C SER A 92 -4.97 -24.17 24.78
N LYS A 93 -6.16 -23.96 24.21
CA LYS A 93 -7.28 -24.92 24.19
C LYS A 93 -7.21 -25.94 23.05
N SER A 94 -6.31 -25.77 22.08
CA SER A 94 -6.20 -26.62 20.90
C SER A 94 -5.18 -27.74 21.11
N ASN A 95 -5.57 -29.00 20.85
CA ASN A 95 -4.65 -30.15 20.82
C ASN A 95 -3.79 -30.22 19.53
N LYS A 96 -3.83 -29.20 18.68
CA LYS A 96 -3.02 -29.09 17.44
C LYS A 96 -1.81 -28.17 17.65
N SER A 97 -0.90 -28.15 16.66
CA SER A 97 0.30 -27.31 16.61
C SER A 97 0.11 -25.94 17.30
N LYS A 98 1.06 -25.60 18.18
CA LYS A 98 1.11 -24.35 18.96
C LYS A 98 1.55 -23.14 18.15
N GLU A 99 1.64 -23.25 16.83
CA GLU A 99 2.03 -22.12 15.98
C GLU A 99 0.97 -21.02 16.04
N ARG A 100 1.44 -19.83 16.36
CA ARG A 100 0.61 -18.63 16.42
C ARG A 100 0.15 -18.28 15.01
N ARG A 101 -1.15 -18.04 14.84
CA ARG A 101 -1.74 -17.59 13.59
C ARG A 101 -1.90 -16.07 13.60
N ASN A 102 -2.08 -15.49 12.42
CA ASN A 102 -2.45 -14.08 12.29
C ASN A 102 -3.77 -13.83 13.03
N ALA A 103 -3.81 -12.83 13.91
CA ALA A 103 -5.00 -12.47 14.66
C ALA A 103 -5.72 -11.31 13.96
N LEU A 104 -7.02 -11.47 13.73
CA LEU A 104 -7.88 -10.39 13.24
C LEU A 104 -8.09 -9.40 14.38
N VAL A 105 -7.66 -8.16 14.19
CA VAL A 105 -7.82 -7.08 15.17
C VAL A 105 -9.15 -6.38 14.96
N LYS A 106 -9.40 -5.90 13.74
CA LYS A 106 -10.57 -5.06 13.47
C LYS A 106 -11.01 -5.07 12.01
N ARG A 107 -12.30 -4.87 11.78
CA ARG A 107 -12.88 -4.64 10.45
C ARG A 107 -13.37 -3.20 10.36
N ALA A 108 -13.05 -2.51 9.28
CA ALA A 108 -13.58 -1.18 9.06
C ALA A 108 -15.09 -1.24 8.79
N ARG A 109 -15.82 -0.22 9.28
CA ARG A 109 -17.26 -0.10 8.99
C ARG A 109 -17.47 0.67 7.69
N GLY A 110 -18.15 0.10 6.68
CA GLY A 110 -18.55 0.83 5.48
C GLY A 110 -17.55 0.85 4.32
N CYS A 111 -16.41 0.18 4.44
CA CYS A 111 -15.58 -0.23 3.30
C CYS A 111 -14.92 -1.58 3.57
N LYS A 112 -14.39 -2.19 2.52
CA LYS A 112 -13.77 -3.54 2.58
C LYS A 112 -12.33 -3.42 3.08
N ALA A 113 -12.15 -3.24 4.39
CA ALA A 113 -10.83 -3.19 5.00
C ALA A 113 -10.77 -4.01 6.30
N VAL A 114 -9.68 -4.77 6.47
CA VAL A 114 -9.47 -5.62 7.65
C VAL A 114 -8.03 -5.46 8.14
N PHE A 115 -7.88 -5.22 9.45
CA PHE A 115 -6.60 -5.09 10.13
C PHE A 115 -6.27 -6.39 10.88
N TYR A 116 -5.04 -6.85 10.74
CA TYR A 116 -4.48 -8.02 11.39
C TYR A 116 -3.17 -7.68 12.11
N VAL A 117 -2.86 -8.44 13.16
CA VAL A 117 -1.50 -8.62 13.67
C VAL A 117 -1.01 -10.00 13.23
N LEU A 118 0.14 -10.03 12.58
CA LEU A 118 0.76 -11.22 12.03
C LEU A 118 1.48 -12.02 13.13
N SER A 119 1.69 -13.31 12.88
CA SER A 119 2.38 -14.19 13.84
C SER A 119 3.82 -13.75 14.15
N ASN A 120 4.45 -13.01 13.25
CA ASN A 120 5.79 -12.43 13.41
C ASN A 120 5.78 -11.03 14.05
N GLY A 121 4.63 -10.54 14.52
CA GLY A 121 4.48 -9.25 15.18
C GLY A 121 4.23 -8.05 14.26
N GLN A 122 4.32 -8.22 12.94
CA GLN A 122 4.02 -7.15 11.98
C GLN A 122 2.52 -6.90 11.89
N TYR A 123 2.14 -5.71 11.41
CA TYR A 123 0.75 -5.36 11.17
C TYR A 123 0.43 -5.46 9.69
N GLN A 124 -0.78 -5.90 9.38
CA GLN A 124 -1.25 -6.03 8.00
C GLN A 124 -2.65 -5.46 7.85
N VAL A 125 -2.85 -4.66 6.81
CA VAL A 125 -4.17 -4.18 6.39
C VAL A 125 -4.47 -4.69 4.99
N ASN A 126 -5.56 -5.45 4.87
CA ASN A 126 -6.11 -5.86 3.58
C ASN A 126 -7.19 -4.86 3.16
N LEU A 127 -7.04 -4.28 1.97
CA LEU A 127 -7.98 -3.31 1.37
C LEU A 127 -8.55 -3.89 0.08
N GLY A 128 -9.83 -4.28 0.11
CA GLY A 128 -10.51 -4.90 -1.02
C GLY A 128 -11.30 -6.16 -0.66
N PRO A 129 -11.77 -6.91 -1.66
CA PRO A 129 -11.50 -6.73 -3.08
C PRO A 129 -12.15 -5.45 -3.65
N ASP A 130 -11.47 -4.76 -4.56
CA ASP A 130 -12.05 -3.69 -5.39
C ASP A 130 -12.97 -4.25 -6.49
N ASN A 131 -13.36 -3.41 -7.45
CA ASN A 131 -14.25 -3.81 -8.54
C ASN A 131 -13.58 -4.73 -9.57
N GLU A 132 -12.25 -4.86 -9.54
CA GLU A 132 -11.45 -5.76 -10.40
C GLU A 132 -11.10 -7.07 -9.67
N GLY A 133 -11.54 -7.23 -8.42
CA GLY A 133 -11.17 -8.37 -7.58
C GLY A 133 -9.80 -8.23 -6.92
N LYS A 134 -9.14 -7.07 -7.03
CA LYS A 134 -7.84 -6.85 -6.42
C LYS A 134 -7.99 -6.52 -4.94
N THR A 135 -7.22 -7.22 -4.10
CA THR A 135 -7.04 -6.88 -2.69
C THR A 135 -5.63 -6.37 -2.50
N TRP A 136 -5.51 -5.12 -2.06
CA TRP A 136 -4.24 -4.50 -1.69
C TRP A 136 -3.85 -4.93 -0.28
N VAL A 137 -2.56 -5.15 -0.07
CA VAL A 137 -1.99 -5.59 1.21
C VAL A 137 -0.94 -4.58 1.64
N VAL A 138 -1.15 -4.00 2.82
CA VAL A 138 -0.23 -3.04 3.44
C VAL A 138 0.35 -3.71 4.66
N VAL A 139 1.66 -3.96 4.69
CA VAL A 139 2.35 -4.57 5.84
C VAL A 139 3.38 -3.61 6.41
N PHE A 140 3.42 -3.43 7.72
CA PHE A 140 4.33 -2.49 8.39
C PHE A 140 4.63 -2.92 9.83
N ASP A 141 5.62 -2.27 10.44
CA ASP A 141 6.07 -2.53 11.80
C ASP A 141 5.57 -1.45 12.76
N GLY A 142 4.95 -1.89 13.87
CA GLY A 142 4.51 -1.01 14.95
C GLY A 142 3.47 0.05 14.54
N PHE A 143 3.13 0.93 15.48
CA PHE A 143 2.19 2.02 15.23
C PHE A 143 2.81 3.25 14.57
N ALA A 144 4.15 3.32 14.49
CA ALA A 144 4.85 4.31 13.67
C ALA A 144 4.78 4.00 12.17
N ALA A 145 4.33 2.79 11.80
CA ALA A 145 4.30 2.28 10.44
C ALA A 145 5.68 2.27 9.77
N ASP A 146 6.69 1.76 10.47
CA ASP A 146 8.02 1.58 9.92
C ASP A 146 8.03 0.44 8.90
N ASN A 147 9.02 0.43 7.98
CA ASN A 147 9.24 -0.65 7.01
C ASN A 147 7.99 -1.04 6.18
N VAL A 148 7.24 -0.03 5.71
CA VAL A 148 6.02 -0.24 4.92
C VAL A 148 6.31 -1.05 3.65
N ARG A 149 5.55 -2.12 3.44
CA ARG A 149 5.53 -2.94 2.23
C ARG A 149 4.13 -2.95 1.66
N LEU A 150 4.03 -2.76 0.35
CA LEU A 150 2.78 -2.66 -0.39
C LEU A 150 2.76 -3.76 -1.45
N ASP A 151 1.71 -4.58 -1.42
CA ASP A 151 1.51 -5.70 -2.34
C ASP A 151 0.02 -5.78 -2.75
N PHE A 152 -0.32 -6.67 -3.69
CA PHE A 152 -1.70 -6.99 -4.01
C PHE A 152 -1.85 -8.42 -4.52
N PHE A 153 -3.05 -8.96 -4.40
CA PHE A 153 -3.44 -10.21 -5.06
C PHE A 153 -4.83 -10.08 -5.68
N ASN A 154 -5.13 -10.87 -6.71
CA ASN A 154 -6.45 -10.93 -7.32
C ASN A 154 -7.19 -12.18 -6.86
N ILE A 155 -8.44 -12.02 -6.39
CA ILE A 155 -9.25 -13.14 -5.88
C ILE A 155 -9.89 -14.00 -6.98
N TYR A 156 -9.96 -13.50 -8.22
CA TYR A 156 -10.61 -14.23 -9.31
C TYR A 156 -9.70 -15.22 -10.04
N GLY A 157 -8.44 -15.34 -9.61
CA GLY A 157 -7.42 -16.13 -10.29
C GLY A 157 -7.07 -15.52 -11.65
N THR A 158 -5.78 -15.47 -11.98
CA THR A 158 -5.38 -15.45 -13.38
C THR A 158 -5.89 -16.77 -13.97
N GLN A 159 -6.98 -16.75 -14.73
CA GLN A 159 -7.17 -17.76 -15.76
C GLN A 159 -6.01 -17.57 -16.74
N GLY A 160 -4.89 -18.24 -16.44
CA GLY A 160 -3.74 -18.32 -17.32
C GLY A 160 -4.02 -19.19 -18.53
#